data_AF-A0A0B7MSQ5-F1
#
_entry.id   AF-A0A0B7MSQ5-F1
#
_cell.length_a   1.000
_cell.length_b   1.000
_cell.length_c   1.000
_cell.angle_alpha   90.00
_cell.angle_beta   90.00
_cell.angle_gamma   90.00
#
_symmetry.space_group_name_H-M   'P 1'
#
loop_
_entity.id
_entity.type
_entity.pdbx_description
1 polymer ?
#
loop_
_entity_poly.entity_id
_entity_poly.type
_entity_poly.pdbx_seq_one_letter_code
_entity_poly.pdbx_strand_id
1 'polypeptide(L)'
;MSKAERISRSSVPQVFTPTKVRNPVTFFRKRDQCSAFFTQLALVFSVNATSFPDDKSKVIYAITNMGAIALKYFQSYLTNLDTSINLPEVITNYQVFKKTVIETFGDSNPAVNAETMLRNLKHVGPVSIYATEFRQISMDLTWNDSALMALFKLQL
;
A
#
# COMPACT_ATOMS: atom_id res chain seq x y z
N MET A 1 24.47 9.60 59.96
CA MET A 1 23.32 10.37 59.43
C MET A 1 23.80 11.21 58.26
N SER A 2 23.16 11.07 57.07
CA SER A 2 23.01 12.04 55.95
C SER A 2 24.26 12.76 55.38
N LYS A 3 24.52 12.85 54.07
CA LYS A 3 23.67 12.75 52.87
C LYS A 3 24.57 12.61 51.64
N ALA A 4 24.17 11.76 50.69
CA ALA A 4 24.78 11.63 49.38
C ALA A 4 24.40 12.83 48.49
N GLU A 5 25.37 13.47 47.86
CA GLU A 5 25.13 14.51 46.86
C GLU A 5 25.26 13.89 45.46
N ARG A 6 24.09 13.52 44.91
CA ARG A 6 23.92 13.08 43.52
C ARG A 6 24.13 14.29 42.61
N ILE A 7 25.24 14.33 41.88
CA ILE A 7 25.42 15.25 40.77
C ILE A 7 24.51 14.79 39.63
N SER A 8 23.53 15.66 39.35
CA SER A 8 22.49 15.52 38.33
C SER A 8 23.12 15.46 36.93
N ARG A 9 22.98 14.33 36.23
CA ARG A 9 23.22 14.27 34.78
C ARG A 9 22.08 15.01 34.10
N SER A 10 22.36 16.21 33.60
CA SER A 10 21.45 16.92 32.71
C SER A 10 21.30 16.12 31.41
N SER A 11 20.10 15.58 31.18
CA SER A 11 19.72 14.93 29.93
C SER A 11 19.37 16.01 28.90
N VAL A 12 20.21 16.13 27.87
CA VAL A 12 19.93 16.96 26.68
C VAL A 12 18.61 16.47 26.06
N PRO A 13 17.64 17.36 25.74
CA PRO A 13 16.45 16.96 25.01
C PRO A 13 16.85 16.49 23.60
N GLN A 14 16.67 15.19 23.33
CA GLN A 14 16.78 14.62 22.00
C GLN A 14 15.69 15.24 21.13
N VAL A 15 16.07 16.16 20.25
CA VAL A 15 15.20 16.68 19.20
C VAL A 15 15.01 15.54 18.19
N PHE A 16 13.90 14.81 18.29
CA PHE A 16 13.46 13.91 17.24
C PHE A 16 13.04 14.76 16.04
N THR A 17 13.96 14.97 15.10
CA THR A 17 13.58 15.50 13.78
C THR A 17 12.68 14.46 13.12
N PRO A 18 11.45 14.80 12.70
CA PRO A 18 10.60 13.87 11.99
C PRO A 18 11.35 13.36 10.76
N THR A 19 11.55 12.05 10.67
CA THR A 19 12.09 11.42 9.47
C THR A 19 11.21 11.85 8.30
N LYS A 20 11.80 12.56 7.33
CA LYS A 20 11.09 13.04 6.14
C LYS A 20 10.54 11.83 5.40
N VAL A 21 9.28 11.50 5.68
CA VAL A 21 8.58 10.38 5.09
C VAL A 21 8.57 10.62 3.58
N ARG A 22 9.19 9.70 2.83
CA ARG A 22 9.16 9.75 1.37
C ARG A 22 7.70 9.60 0.96
N ASN A 23 7.10 10.67 0.43
CA ASN A 23 5.74 10.64 -0.06
C ASN A 23 5.59 9.50 -1.09
N PRO A 24 4.63 8.59 -0.89
CA PRO A 24 4.22 7.63 -1.90
C PRO A 24 4.01 8.32 -3.25
N VAL A 25 4.40 7.63 -4.32
CA VAL A 25 4.21 8.14 -5.68
C VAL A 25 2.72 8.36 -5.88
N THR A 26 2.32 9.60 -6.14
CA THR A 26 0.92 10.00 -6.35
C THR A 26 0.33 9.18 -7.49
N PHE A 27 -0.69 8.33 -7.22
CA PHE A 27 -1.17 7.39 -8.23
C PHE A 27 -2.68 7.20 -8.29
N PHE A 28 -3.22 7.23 -9.52
CA PHE A 28 -4.43 6.54 -10.05
C PHE A 28 -4.45 6.67 -11.60
N ARG A 29 -3.59 5.94 -12.33
CA ARG A 29 -3.63 5.89 -13.81
C ARG A 29 -3.92 4.50 -14.41
N LYS A 30 -3.83 3.42 -13.64
CA LYS A 30 -4.12 2.03 -14.06
C LYS A 30 -4.65 1.18 -12.90
N ARG A 31 -5.48 0.17 -13.17
CA ARG A 31 -6.17 -0.67 -12.16
C ARG A 31 -5.25 -1.67 -11.45
N ASP A 32 -4.10 -1.98 -12.05
CA ASP A 32 -3.07 -2.90 -11.56
C ASP A 32 -2.27 -2.40 -10.33
N GLN A 33 -2.55 -1.21 -9.82
CA GLN A 33 -1.66 -0.55 -8.83
C GLN A 33 -2.22 -0.46 -7.42
N CYS A 34 -3.44 -0.95 -7.20
CA CYS A 34 -4.07 -0.95 -5.88
C CYS A 34 -3.26 -1.82 -4.89
N SER A 35 -2.76 -2.98 -5.33
CA SER A 35 -1.90 -3.87 -4.54
C SER A 35 -0.55 -3.21 -4.19
N ALA A 36 0.10 -2.59 -5.19
CA ALA A 36 1.37 -1.88 -5.00
C ALA A 36 1.22 -0.70 -4.02
N PHE A 37 0.11 0.05 -4.10
CA PHE A 37 -0.20 1.14 -3.18
C PHE A 37 -0.31 0.65 -1.72
N PHE A 38 -1.10 -0.40 -1.47
CA PHE A 38 -1.22 -0.95 -0.10
C PHE A 38 0.08 -1.58 0.41
N THR A 39 0.90 -2.15 -0.48
CA THR A 39 2.24 -2.62 -0.13
C THR A 39 3.14 -1.45 0.31
N GLN A 40 3.12 -0.35 -0.43
CA GLN A 40 3.87 0.85 -0.06
C GLN A 40 3.40 1.45 1.27
N LEU A 41 2.09 1.52 1.49
CA LEU A 41 1.54 1.97 2.77
C LEU A 41 1.98 1.07 3.94
N ALA A 42 1.92 -0.25 3.76
CA ALA A 42 2.37 -1.20 4.78
C ALA A 42 3.85 -0.99 5.14
N LEU A 43 4.70 -0.73 4.15
CA LEU A 43 6.12 -0.39 4.37
C LEU A 43 6.30 0.96 5.08
N VAL A 44 5.54 1.99 4.71
CA VAL A 44 5.62 3.30 5.38
C VAL A 44 5.20 3.20 6.84
N PHE A 45 4.12 2.46 7.12
CA PHE A 45 3.60 2.28 8.47
C PHE A 45 4.51 1.39 9.33
N SER A 46 5.20 0.41 8.73
CA SER A 46 6.16 -0.42 9.47
C SER A 46 7.41 0.37 9.86
N VAL A 47 7.88 1.27 8.99
CA VAL A 47 9.06 2.11 9.26
C VAL A 47 8.75 3.27 10.21
N ASN A 48 7.54 3.84 10.16
CA ASN A 48 7.17 5.05 10.91
C ASN A 48 6.00 4.80 11.88
N ALA A 49 5.98 3.67 12.57
CA ALA A 49 4.86 3.27 13.43
C ALA A 49 4.48 4.32 14.48
N THR A 50 5.45 5.08 15.00
CA THR A 50 5.22 6.16 15.98
C THR A 50 4.45 7.35 15.42
N SER A 51 4.52 7.58 14.10
CA SER A 51 3.79 8.67 13.42
C SER A 51 2.36 8.28 13.04
N PHE A 52 2.01 6.99 13.14
CA PHE A 52 0.70 6.45 12.79
C PHE A 52 0.11 5.61 13.94
N PRO A 53 -0.20 6.24 15.09
CA PRO A 53 -0.59 5.53 16.31
C PRO A 53 -1.98 4.88 16.23
N ASP A 54 -2.85 5.38 15.35
CA ASP A 54 -4.21 4.90 15.18
C ASP A 54 -4.55 4.67 13.70
N ASP A 55 -5.65 3.96 13.45
CA ASP A 55 -6.09 3.66 12.09
C ASP A 55 -6.57 4.90 11.34
N LYS A 56 -7.14 5.90 12.03
CA LYS A 56 -7.55 7.17 11.42
C LYS A 56 -6.36 7.89 10.77
N SER A 57 -5.23 7.98 11.45
CA SER A 57 -4.01 8.62 10.95
C SER A 57 -3.44 7.91 9.72
N LYS A 58 -3.50 6.56 9.70
CA LYS A 58 -3.13 5.75 8.53
C LYS A 58 -4.06 6.01 7.35
N VAL A 59 -5.37 6.06 7.59
CA VAL A 59 -6.38 6.31 6.55
C VAL A 59 -6.23 7.71 5.97
N ILE A 60 -6.10 8.74 6.81
CA ILE A 60 -5.87 10.12 6.35
C ILE A 60 -4.60 10.18 5.51
N TYR A 61 -3.51 9.61 5.99
CA TYR A 61 -2.26 9.56 5.23
C TYR A 61 -2.43 8.85 3.89
N ALA A 62 -3.10 7.70 3.87
CA ALA A 62 -3.40 6.99 2.64
C ALA A 62 -4.18 7.87 1.66
N ILE A 63 -5.24 8.55 2.10
CA ILE A 63 -6.06 9.44 1.27
C ILE A 63 -5.23 10.61 0.71
N THR A 64 -4.35 11.23 1.50
CA THR A 64 -3.47 12.32 0.99
C THR A 64 -2.50 11.87 -0.11
N ASN A 65 -2.21 10.58 -0.17
CA ASN A 65 -1.32 9.97 -1.16
C ASN A 65 -2.08 9.31 -2.32
N MET A 66 -3.40 9.47 -2.36
CA MET A 66 -4.22 9.04 -3.49
C MET A 66 -4.15 10.03 -4.63
N GLY A 67 -4.23 9.53 -5.86
CA GLY A 67 -4.51 10.38 -7.03
C GLY A 67 -5.88 11.07 -6.96
N ALA A 68 -6.05 12.12 -7.78
CA ALA A 68 -7.16 13.06 -7.72
C ALA A 68 -8.57 12.41 -7.80
N ILE A 69 -8.73 11.30 -8.54
CA ILE A 69 -10.02 10.62 -8.70
C ILE A 69 -10.48 9.99 -7.38
N ALA A 70 -9.60 9.27 -6.69
CA ALA A 70 -9.98 8.65 -5.41
C ALA A 70 -10.03 9.68 -4.29
N LEU A 71 -9.19 10.71 -4.31
CA LEU A 71 -9.32 11.83 -3.38
C LEU A 71 -10.72 12.47 -3.48
N LYS A 72 -11.22 12.69 -4.72
CA LYS A 72 -12.57 13.21 -4.97
C LYS A 72 -13.65 12.26 -4.45
N TYR A 73 -13.47 10.95 -4.57
CA TYR A 73 -14.39 9.95 -4.00
C TYR A 73 -14.50 10.07 -2.48
N PHE A 74 -13.36 10.28 -1.78
CA PHE A 74 -13.35 10.40 -0.33
C PHE A 74 -13.77 11.76 0.21
N GLN A 75 -13.90 12.78 -0.64
CA GLN A 75 -14.16 14.16 -0.22
C GLN A 75 -15.42 14.30 0.66
N SER A 76 -16.50 13.59 0.34
CA SER A 76 -17.74 13.61 1.14
C SER A 76 -17.57 13.01 2.54
N TYR A 77 -16.74 11.99 2.68
CA TYR A 77 -16.43 11.33 3.95
C TYR A 77 -15.55 12.18 4.87
N LEU A 78 -14.82 13.16 4.30
CA LEU A 78 -13.91 14.05 5.02
C LEU A 78 -14.57 15.35 5.51
N THR A 79 -15.86 15.56 5.27
CA THR A 79 -16.57 16.80 5.61
C THR A 79 -16.44 17.19 7.10
N ASN A 80 -16.39 16.20 7.99
CA ASN A 80 -16.30 16.41 9.44
C ASN A 80 -14.90 16.09 10.01
N LEU A 81 -13.86 16.07 9.17
CA LEU A 81 -12.50 15.70 9.59
C LEU A 81 -11.98 16.64 10.70
N ASP A 82 -12.24 17.94 10.57
CA ASP A 82 -11.77 18.98 11.49
C ASP A 82 -12.43 18.88 12.87
N THR A 83 -13.72 18.53 12.92
CA THR A 83 -14.47 18.40 14.17
C THR A 83 -14.28 17.02 14.82
N SER A 84 -13.85 16.02 14.05
CA SER A 84 -13.69 14.63 14.49
C SER A 84 -14.96 14.00 15.10
N ILE A 85 -16.14 14.58 14.82
CA ILE A 85 -17.43 14.11 15.32
C ILE A 85 -18.12 13.28 14.23
N ASN A 86 -18.65 12.11 14.60
CA ASN A 86 -19.41 11.22 13.69
C ASN A 86 -18.68 10.90 12.39
N LEU A 87 -17.37 10.61 12.44
CA LEU A 87 -16.65 10.17 11.26
C LEU A 87 -17.16 8.80 10.78
N PRO A 88 -17.37 8.63 9.46
CA PRO A 88 -17.70 7.34 8.90
C PRO A 88 -16.63 6.28 9.22
N GLU A 89 -17.06 5.02 9.35
CA GLU A 89 -16.18 3.90 9.66
C GLU A 89 -15.04 3.74 8.63
N VAL A 90 -15.30 4.08 7.36
CA VAL A 90 -14.29 4.08 6.29
C VAL A 90 -13.13 5.05 6.55
N ILE A 91 -13.29 6.04 7.44
CA ILE A 91 -12.24 6.99 7.81
C ILE A 91 -11.53 6.58 9.11
N THR A 92 -12.20 5.86 10.01
CA THR A 92 -11.68 5.51 11.34
C THR A 92 -11.13 4.10 11.43
N ASN A 93 -11.45 3.21 10.48
CA ASN A 93 -11.01 1.83 10.44
C ASN A 93 -10.23 1.54 9.16
N TYR A 94 -8.95 1.16 9.31
CA TYR A 94 -8.06 0.95 8.17
C TYR A 94 -8.45 -0.26 7.32
N GLN A 95 -9.03 -1.30 7.93
CA GLN A 95 -9.45 -2.50 7.18
C GLN A 95 -10.70 -2.22 6.35
N VAL A 96 -11.66 -1.48 6.90
CA VAL A 96 -12.86 -1.05 6.16
C VAL A 96 -12.46 -0.15 5.01
N PHE A 97 -11.59 0.84 5.26
CA PHE A 97 -11.00 1.67 4.22
C PHE A 97 -10.36 0.85 3.10
N LYS A 98 -9.44 -0.07 3.46
CA LYS A 98 -8.73 -0.91 2.49
C LYS A 98 -9.70 -1.71 1.63
N LYS A 99 -10.72 -2.31 2.25
CA LYS A 99 -11.77 -3.05 1.54
C LYS A 99 -12.53 -2.14 0.56
N THR A 100 -13.01 -0.98 1.02
CA THR A 100 -13.74 -0.03 0.16
C THR A 100 -12.90 0.42 -1.03
N VAL A 101 -11.61 0.71 -0.84
CA VAL A 101 -10.70 1.09 -1.92
C VAL A 101 -10.49 -0.05 -2.92
N ILE A 102 -10.32 -1.29 -2.44
CA ILE A 102 -10.16 -2.46 -3.32
C ILE A 102 -11.46 -2.72 -4.11
N GLU A 103 -12.63 -2.59 -3.48
CA GLU A 103 -13.91 -2.78 -4.16
C GLU A 103 -14.21 -1.67 -5.17
N THR A 104 -13.82 -0.44 -4.89
CA THR A 104 -14.12 0.73 -5.74
C THR A 104 -13.10 0.91 -6.86
N PHE A 105 -11.81 0.65 -6.58
CA PHE A 105 -10.70 0.97 -7.49
C PHE A 105 -9.79 -0.22 -7.80
N GLY A 106 -9.91 -1.33 -7.08
CA GLY A 106 -9.16 -2.55 -7.36
C GLY A 106 -9.70 -3.28 -8.58
N ASP A 107 -8.96 -4.31 -8.98
CA ASP A 107 -9.41 -5.20 -10.05
C ASP A 107 -10.49 -6.15 -9.54
N SER A 108 -11.65 -6.15 -10.21
CA SER A 108 -12.79 -7.00 -9.84
C SER A 108 -12.51 -8.51 -9.96
N ASN A 109 -11.44 -8.91 -10.65
CA ASN A 109 -11.04 -10.31 -10.74
C ASN A 109 -9.51 -10.46 -11.01
N PRO A 110 -8.66 -10.42 -9.96
CA PRO A 110 -7.22 -10.45 -10.12
C PRO A 110 -6.72 -11.74 -10.81
N ALA A 111 -7.35 -12.89 -10.53
CA ALA A 111 -6.96 -14.16 -11.14
C ALA A 111 -7.28 -14.20 -12.66
N VAL A 112 -8.46 -13.73 -13.08
CA VAL A 112 -8.82 -13.64 -14.51
C VAL A 112 -7.97 -12.62 -15.24
N ASN A 113 -7.63 -11.51 -14.58
CA ASN A 113 -6.74 -10.50 -15.14
C ASN A 113 -5.31 -11.04 -15.28
N ALA A 114 -4.80 -11.75 -14.27
CA ALA A 114 -3.51 -12.42 -14.32
C ALA A 114 -3.48 -13.49 -15.41
N GLU A 115 -4.54 -14.29 -15.57
CA GLU A 115 -4.65 -15.26 -16.66
C GLU A 115 -4.62 -14.56 -18.03
N THR A 116 -5.39 -13.49 -18.18
CA THR A 116 -5.45 -12.71 -19.42
C THR A 116 -4.10 -12.06 -19.73
N MET A 117 -3.42 -11.51 -18.73
CA MET A 117 -2.07 -10.97 -18.86
C MET A 117 -1.08 -12.06 -19.26
N LEU A 118 -1.10 -13.21 -18.60
CA LEU A 118 -0.19 -14.32 -18.88
C LEU A 118 -0.39 -14.85 -20.29
N ARG A 119 -1.64 -15.03 -20.74
CA ARG A 119 -1.97 -15.47 -22.10
C ARG A 119 -1.55 -14.47 -23.18
N ASN A 120 -1.56 -13.18 -22.87
CA ASN A 120 -1.17 -12.12 -23.79
C ASN A 120 0.30 -11.71 -23.66
N LEU A 121 1.05 -12.28 -22.71
CA LEU A 121 2.46 -12.01 -22.51
C LEU A 121 3.22 -12.52 -23.73
N LYS A 122 3.88 -11.61 -24.45
CA LYS A 122 4.70 -11.94 -25.61
C LYS A 122 6.16 -11.86 -25.21
N HIS A 123 6.95 -12.85 -25.64
CA HIS A 123 8.39 -12.79 -25.52
C HIS A 123 8.93 -11.65 -26.41
N VAL A 124 9.30 -10.53 -25.77
CA VAL A 124 9.93 -9.39 -26.43
C VAL A 124 11.24 -9.08 -25.71
N GLY A 125 12.36 -9.30 -26.40
CA GLY A 125 13.69 -9.03 -25.84
C GLY A 125 14.31 -10.25 -25.15
N PRO A 126 15.07 -10.07 -24.05
CA PRO A 126 15.77 -11.18 -23.41
C PRO A 126 14.82 -12.16 -22.71
N VAL A 127 15.08 -13.47 -22.88
CA VAL A 127 14.32 -14.56 -22.23
C VAL A 127 14.25 -14.38 -20.71
N SER A 128 15.28 -13.82 -20.07
CA SER A 128 15.30 -13.57 -18.63
C SER A 128 14.26 -12.53 -18.18
N ILE A 129 13.97 -11.53 -19.00
CA ILE A 129 12.94 -10.52 -18.72
C ILE A 129 11.56 -11.17 -18.82
N TYR A 130 11.32 -11.86 -19.93
CA TYR A 130 10.09 -12.64 -20.14
C TYR A 130 9.84 -13.66 -19.01
N ALA A 131 10.86 -14.42 -18.61
CA ALA A 131 10.75 -15.39 -17.51
C ALA A 131 10.43 -14.73 -16.17
N THR A 132 10.96 -13.52 -15.92
CA THR A 132 10.66 -12.76 -14.70
C THR A 132 9.22 -12.27 -14.70
N GLU A 133 8.75 -11.69 -15.81
CA GLU A 133 7.36 -11.23 -15.96
C GLU A 133 6.37 -12.39 -15.87
N PHE A 134 6.65 -13.50 -16.57
CA PHE A 134 5.84 -14.71 -16.52
C PHE A 134 5.70 -15.23 -15.07
N ARG A 135 6.81 -15.28 -14.34
CA ARG A 135 6.82 -15.73 -12.94
C ARG A 135 6.03 -14.80 -12.03
N GLN A 136 6.18 -13.48 -12.19
CA GLN A 136 5.43 -12.51 -11.40
C GLN A 136 3.92 -12.66 -11.58
N ILE A 137 3.45 -12.74 -12.82
CA ILE A 137 2.03 -12.92 -13.12
C ILE A 137 1.52 -14.28 -12.61
N SER A 138 2.34 -15.32 -12.69
CA SER A 138 1.98 -16.67 -12.23
C SER A 138 1.79 -16.76 -10.71
N MET A 139 2.38 -15.85 -9.91
CA MET A 139 2.20 -15.84 -8.46
C MET A 139 0.76 -15.53 -8.04
N ASP A 140 0.00 -14.86 -8.91
CA ASP A 140 -1.41 -14.53 -8.70
C ASP A 140 -2.37 -15.62 -9.22
N LEU A 141 -1.83 -16.72 -9.76
CA LEU A 141 -2.59 -17.86 -10.29
C LEU A 141 -2.50 -19.09 -9.40
N THR A 142 -3.56 -19.89 -9.38
CA THR A 142 -3.61 -21.19 -8.67
C THR A 142 -3.23 -22.38 -9.56
N TRP A 143 -2.65 -22.11 -10.73
CA TRP A 143 -2.30 -23.14 -11.71
C TRP A 143 -1.14 -23.99 -11.22
N ASN A 144 -1.13 -25.27 -11.59
CA ASN A 144 -0.02 -26.16 -11.27
C ASN A 144 1.18 -25.93 -12.20
N ASP A 145 2.35 -26.38 -11.76
CA ASP A 145 3.62 -26.21 -12.50
C ASP A 145 3.56 -26.80 -13.91
N SER A 146 2.84 -27.92 -14.11
CA SER A 146 2.69 -28.55 -15.43
C SER A 146 1.96 -27.63 -16.42
N ALA A 147 0.87 -27.00 -15.99
CA ALA A 147 0.12 -26.04 -16.79
C ALA A 147 0.94 -24.79 -17.12
N LEU A 148 1.67 -24.26 -16.12
CA LEU A 148 2.55 -23.11 -16.30
C LEU A 148 3.70 -23.41 -17.26
N MET A 149 4.34 -24.59 -17.14
CA MET A 149 5.41 -25.02 -18.05
C MET A 149 4.91 -25.23 -19.48
N ALA A 150 3.71 -25.80 -19.66
CA ALA A 150 3.10 -25.98 -20.97
C ALA A 150 2.85 -24.62 -21.65
N LEU A 151 2.31 -23.66 -20.91
CA LEU A 151 2.08 -22.30 -21.42
C LEU A 151 3.39 -21.57 -21.74
N PHE A 152 4.39 -21.67 -20.84
CA PHE A 152 5.70 -21.04 -21.05
C PHE A 152 6.37 -21.52 -22.34
N LYS A 153 6.28 -22.82 -22.65
CA LYS A 153 6.81 -23.41 -23.89
C LYS A 153 6.03 -22.99 -25.14
N LEU A 154 4.73 -22.76 -25.02
CA LEU A 154 3.87 -22.32 -26.13
C LEU A 154 4.13 -20.85 -26.54
N GLN A 155 4.64 -20.03 -25.61
CA GLN A 155 4.81 -18.59 -25.77
C GLN A 155 6.27 -18.14 -25.96
N LEU A 156 7.22 -19.09 -25.91
CA LEU A 156 8.64 -18.90 -26.23
C LEU A 156 8.88 -18.79 -27.73
#